data_AF-A0A8S0FXU5-F1
#
_entry.id   AF-A0A8S0FXU5-F1
#
_cell.length_a   1.000
_cell.length_b   1.000
_cell.length_c   1.000
_cell.angle_alpha   90.00
_cell.angle_beta   90.00
_cell.angle_gamma   90.00
#
_symmetry.space_group_name_H-M   'P 1'
#
loop_
_entity.id
_entity.type
_entity.pdbx_description
1 polymer ?
#
loop_
_entity_poly.entity_id
_entity_poly.type
_entity_poly.pdbx_seq_one_letter_code
_entity_poly.pdbx_strand_id
1 'polypeptide(L)' 'MLNMEYQLTLNWPDFLERHWQKRPVVLKRGFNNFIDPISPDELAGLAMESEVDSRLVSHHAGWQMAGQPRSIRKLRSSR' A
#
# COMPACT_ATOMS: atom_id res chain seq x y z
N MET A 1 -8.28 -21.79 -6.53
CA MET A 1 -7.61 -20.50 -6.27
C MET A 1 -7.38 -19.86 -7.63
N LEU A 2 -7.88 -18.65 -7.89
CA LEU A 2 -7.62 -17.97 -9.16
C LEU A 2 -6.15 -17.53 -9.16
N ASN A 3 -5.38 -17.90 -10.20
CA ASN A 3 -4.05 -17.34 -10.42
C ASN A 3 -4.22 -15.86 -10.80
N MET A 4 -3.92 -14.97 -9.85
CA MET A 4 -3.86 -13.53 -10.08
C MET A 4 -2.43 -13.17 -10.48
N GLU A 5 -2.15 -13.17 -11.79
CA GLU A 5 -0.86 -12.71 -12.31
C GLU A 5 -0.97 -11.25 -12.76
N TYR A 6 -0.20 -10.36 -12.11
CA TYR A 6 -0.08 -8.97 -12.52
C TYR A 6 0.97 -8.81 -13.62
N GLN A 7 0.61 -8.10 -14.69
CA GLN A 7 1.54 -7.79 -15.78
C GLN A 7 1.80 -6.28 -15.86
N LEU A 8 3.08 -5.92 -15.84
CA LEU A 8 3.53 -4.54 -15.99
C LEU A 8 3.56 -4.14 -17.47
N THR A 9 2.91 -3.03 -17.79
CA THR A 9 2.95 -2.38 -19.11
C THR A 9 4.09 -1.36 -19.16
N LEU A 10 5.33 -1.85 -19.06
CA LEU A 10 6.54 -1.03 -18.97
C LEU A 10 7.53 -1.33 -20.09
N ASN A 11 8.10 -0.28 -20.70
CA ASN A 11 9.31 -0.39 -21.50
C ASN A 11 10.53 -0.43 -20.56
N TRP A 12 11.01 -1.64 -20.27
CA TRP A 12 12.12 -1.86 -19.34
C TRP A 12 13.43 -1.17 -19.76
N PRO A 13 13.90 -1.27 -21.01
CA PRO A 13 15.09 -0.54 -21.45
C PRO A 13 15.03 0.97 -21.18
N ASP A 14 13.94 1.64 -21.60
CA ASP A 14 13.79 3.09 -21.40
C ASP A 14 13.72 3.46 -19.90
N PHE A 15 13.02 2.66 -19.10
CA PHE A 15 12.92 2.89 -17.66
C PHE A 15 14.27 2.78 -16.94
N LEU A 16 15.06 1.75 -17.24
CA LEU A 16 16.39 1.55 -16.63
C LEU A 16 17.37 2.64 -17.07
N GLU A 17 17.32 3.03 -18.35
CA GLU A 17 18.20 4.05 -18.89
C GLU A 17 17.90 5.45 -18.32
N ARG A 18 16.63 5.80 -18.18
CA ARG A 18 16.24 7.20 -17.94
C ARG A 18 15.66 7.49 -16.57
N HIS A 19 15.20 6.48 -15.82
CA HIS A 19 14.40 6.69 -14.62
C HIS A 19 14.96 5.99 -13.39
N TRP A 20 15.38 4.72 -13.52
CA TRP A 20 15.90 3.95 -12.40
C TRP A 20 17.07 4.66 -11.70
N GLN A 21 16.90 4.95 -10.40
CA GLN A 21 17.84 5.69 -9.54
C GLN A 21 18.31 7.05 -10.10
N LYS A 22 17.55 7.65 -11.02
CA LYS A 22 17.92 8.92 -11.68
C LYS A 22 16.88 10.01 -11.46
N ARG A 23 15.61 9.73 -11.79
CA ARG A 23 14.51 10.70 -11.69
C ARG A 23 13.16 10.02 -11.47
N PRO A 24 12.25 10.64 -10.72
CA PRO A 24 10.89 10.13 -10.54
C PRO A 24 10.10 10.16 -11.85
N VAL A 25 9.15 9.24 -12.01
CA VAL A 25 8.22 9.18 -13.15
C VAL A 25 6.90 8.54 -12.74
N VAL A 26 5.79 9.03 -13.30
CA VAL A 26 4.46 8.42 -13.14
C VAL A 26 4.19 7.51 -14.34
N LEU A 27 4.10 6.21 -14.09
CA LEU A 27 3.75 5.19 -15.09
C LEU A 27 2.23 5.05 -15.20
N LYS A 28 1.60 5.88 -16.04
CA LYS A 28 0.15 5.85 -16.25
C LYS A 28 -0.27 4.47 -16.77
N ARG A 29 -1.28 3.87 -16.13
CA ARG A 29 -1.79 2.52 -16.46
C ARG A 29 -0.70 1.43 -16.44
N GLY A 30 0.28 1.54 -15.54
CA GLY A 30 1.37 0.56 -15.41
C GLY A 30 0.92 -0.87 -15.15
N PHE A 31 -0.29 -1.05 -14.61
CA PHE A 31 -1.05 -2.30 -14.67
C PHE A 31 -2.34 -2.03 -15.44
N ASN A 32 -2.61 -2.81 -16.49
CA ASN A 32 -3.90 -2.78 -17.15
C ASN A 32 -4.93 -3.49 -16.28
N ASN A 33 -6.13 -2.92 -16.16
CA ASN A 33 -7.26 -3.51 -15.43
C ASN A 33 -6.88 -3.93 -14.00
N PHE A 34 -6.21 -3.05 -13.26
CA PHE A 34 -5.80 -3.30 -11.88
C PHE A 34 -7.00 -3.65 -10.99
N ILE A 35 -6.89 -4.77 -10.29
CA ILE A 35 -7.84 -5.25 -9.28
C ILE A 35 -7.08 -5.28 -7.95
N ASP A 36 -7.64 -4.77 -6.87
CA ASP A 36 -6.97 -4.80 -5.56
C ASP A 36 -6.77 -6.25 -5.09
N PRO A 37 -5.55 -6.67 -4.69
CA PRO A 37 -5.28 -8.04 -4.24
C PRO A 37 -5.82 -8.34 -2.83
N ILE A 38 -6.15 -7.30 -2.06
CA ILE A 38 -6.60 -7.41 -0.67
C ILE A 38 -7.58 -6.29 -0.36
N SER A 39 -8.65 -6.61 0.38
CA SER A 39 -9.65 -5.62 0.79
C SER A 39 -9.17 -4.79 2.01
N PRO A 40 -9.78 -3.63 2.27
CA PRO A 40 -9.45 -2.81 3.45
C PRO A 40 -9.67 -3.54 4.78
N ASP A 41 -10.70 -4.38 4.89
CA ASP A 41 -11.01 -5.12 6.11
C ASP A 41 -10.00 -6.24 6.37
N GLU A 42 -9.56 -6.93 5.31
CA GLU A 42 -8.48 -7.93 5.39
C GLU A 42 -7.14 -7.27 5.77
N LEU A 43 -6.78 -6.14 5.16
CA LEU A 43 -5.58 -5.38 5.52
C LEU A 43 -5.60 -4.90 6.98
N ALA A 44 -6.77 -4.46 7.47
CA ALA A 44 -6.92 -4.06 8.87
C ALA A 44 -6.81 -5.26 9.82
N GLY A 45 -7.30 -6.43 9.41
CA GLY A 45 -7.09 -7.70 10.10
C GLY A 45 -5.61 -8.06 10.22
N LEU A 46 -4.88 -8.04 9.09
CA LEU A 46 -3.42 -8.30 9.06
C LEU A 46 -2.64 -7.32 9.93
N ALA A 47 -3.01 -6.05 9.91
CA ALA A 47 -2.36 -5.05 10.73
C ALA A 47 -2.45 -5.38 12.23
N MET A 48 -3.45 -6.12 12.69
CA MET A 48 -3.60 -6.49 14.11
C MET A 48 -2.69 -7.64 14.55
N GLU A 49 -2.07 -8.38 13.63
CA GLU A 49 -1.21 -9.50 13.95
C GLU A 49 0.12 -9.02 14.54
N SER A 50 0.59 -9.67 15.62
CA SER A 50 1.81 -9.25 16.33
C SER A 50 3.10 -9.41 15.52
N GLU A 51 3.09 -10.30 14.53
CA GLU A 51 4.22 -10.55 13.64
C GLU A 51 4.30 -9.54 12.49
N VAL A 52 3.24 -8.78 12.27
CA VAL A 52 3.12 -7.81 11.18
C VAL A 52 3.44 -6.41 11.71
N ASP A 53 4.51 -5.80 11.20
CA ASP A 53 4.81 -4.40 11.48
C ASP A 53 3.81 -3.49 10.77
N SER A 54 3.04 -2.72 11.54
CA SER A 54 2.09 -1.75 11.01
C SER A 54 2.00 -0.49 11.87
N ARG A 55 1.57 0.60 11.22
CA ARG A 55 1.51 1.94 11.82
C ARG A 55 0.26 2.67 11.39
N LEU A 56 -0.36 3.39 12.32
CA LEU A 56 -1.38 4.38 12.04
C LEU A 56 -0.77 5.78 12.10
N VAL A 57 -0.93 6.55 11.03
CA VAL A 57 -0.54 7.96 10.97
C VAL A 57 -1.80 8.80 10.86
N SER A 58 -1.96 9.80 11.73
CA SER A 58 -3.09 10.72 11.71
C SER A 58 -2.64 12.18 11.82
N HIS A 59 -3.45 13.08 11.28
CA HIS A 59 -3.20 14.52 11.33
C HIS A 59 -4.50 15.27 11.66
N HIS A 60 -4.61 15.77 12.89
CA HIS A 60 -5.72 16.64 13.32
C HIS A 60 -5.20 18.00 13.80
N ALA A 61 -4.44 18.01 14.90
CA ALA A 61 -3.80 19.21 15.47
C ALA A 61 -2.26 19.08 15.43
N GLY A 62 -1.76 18.30 14.48
CA GLY A 62 -0.37 17.86 14.39
C GLY A 62 -0.28 16.39 13.99
N TRP A 63 0.92 15.97 13.58
CA TRP A 63 1.19 14.59 13.19
C TRP A 63 1.28 13.68 14.41
N GLN A 64 0.58 12.55 14.36
CA GLN A 64 0.64 11.50 15.38
C GLN A 64 0.88 10.14 14.73
N MET A 65 1.63 9.29 15.43
CA MET A 65 1.93 7.92 15.00
C MET A 65 1.68 6.94 16.14
N ALA A 66 1.09 5.78 15.83
CA ALA A 66 0.91 4.67 16.76
C ALA A 66 1.24 3.32 16.11
N GLY A 67 2.00 2.47 16.81
CA GLY A 67 2.24 1.06 16.46
C GLY A 67 1.20 0.10 17.05
N GLN A 68 1.30 -1.19 16.75
CA GLN A 68 0.41 -2.28 17.20
C GLN A 68 0.66 -2.74 18.65
N PRO A 69 -0.32 -3.40 19.33
CA PRO A 69 -1.61 -3.86 18.81
C PRO A 69 -2.79 -2.95 19.15
N ARG A 70 -3.55 -2.53 18.13
CA ARG A 70 -4.81 -1.82 18.28
C ARG A 70 -5.94 -2.58 17.56
N SER A 71 -6.96 -2.98 18.32
CA SER A 71 -8.20 -3.54 17.78
C SER A 71 -8.86 -2.59 16.78
N ILE A 72 -9.40 -3.13 15.67
CA ILE A 72 -10.15 -2.43 14.60
C ILE A 72 -11.16 -1.38 15.13
N ARG A 73 -11.79 -1.65 16.28
CA ARG A 73 -12.76 -0.71 16.91
C ARG A 73 -12.13 0.65 17.26
N LYS A 74 -10.85 0.69 17.59
CA LYS A 74 -10.13 1.92 17.99
C LYS A 74 -9.64 2.75 16.81
N LEU A 75 -9.60 2.17 15.60
CA LEU A 75 -9.28 2.88 14.36
C LEU A 75 -10.46 3.72 13.86
N ARG A 76 -11.70 3.24 14.09
CA ARG A 76 -12.92 3.95 13.67
C ARG A 76 -13.29 5.14 14.56
N SER A 77 -12.80 5.18 15.81
CA SER A 77 -13.07 6.27 16.77
C SER A 77 -12.11 7.46 16.65
N SER A 78 -11.12 7.42 15.76
CA SER A 78 -10.17 8.53 15.52
C SER A 78 -10.54 9.36 14.28
N ARG A 79 -11.79 9.28 13.83
CA ARG A 79 -12.36 10.21 12.84
C ARG A 79 -12.94 11.43 13.53
#